data_AF-A0A4Y9RAS3-F1
#
_entry.id   AF-A0A4Y9RAS3-F1
#
_cell.length_a   1.000
_cell.length_b   1.000
_cell.length_c   1.000
_cell.angle_alpha   90.00
_cell.angle_beta   90.00
_cell.angle_gamma   90.00
#
_symmetry.space_group_name_H-M   'P 1'
#
loop_
_entity.id
_entity.type
_entity.pdbx_description
1 polymer ?
#
loop_
_entity_poly.entity_id
_entity_poly.type
_entity_poly.pdbx_seq_one_letter_code
_entity_poly.pdbx_strand_id
1 'polypeptide(L)'
;MPDADVRFRHGFYQPPQSQALFDMLLAETAWRQETITLWEQQRLQPRLSAWYGDPGSRYTYSGTTFHPLPWTATLLRIKADIERTAGLQFNSVLLNLYRDEHDSVAWHSDHEREFGKDPVIASLSLGETRVFRFRHRSRKDLKRVDLELTDGSLLLMAGPTQRCWQHAIEKERRPCGPRINLTFRTILQLA
;
A
#
# COMPACT_ATOMS: atom_id res chain seq x y z
N MET A 1 -19.95 -1.40 -1.47
CA MET A 1 -19.35 -2.73 -1.27
C MET A 1 -19.84 -3.27 0.07
N PRO A 2 -20.53 -4.42 0.13
CA PRO A 2 -20.92 -4.99 1.42
C PRO A 2 -19.68 -5.33 2.25
N ASP A 3 -19.79 -5.24 3.58
CA ASP A 3 -18.71 -5.62 4.51
C ASP A 3 -17.36 -4.92 4.26
N ALA A 4 -17.41 -3.69 3.75
CA ALA A 4 -16.24 -2.84 3.53
C ALA A 4 -16.49 -1.42 4.03
N ASP A 5 -15.53 -0.84 4.75
CA ASP A 5 -15.43 0.61 4.98
C ASP A 5 -14.27 1.11 4.12
N VAL A 6 -14.62 1.68 2.97
CA VAL A 6 -13.67 2.16 1.97
C VAL A 6 -14.04 3.60 1.63
N ARG A 7 -13.07 4.51 1.77
CA ARG A 7 -13.24 5.93 1.45
C ARG A 7 -12.15 6.33 0.48
N PHE A 8 -12.56 6.88 -0.65
CA PHE A 8 -11.65 7.29 -1.71
C PHE A 8 -11.72 8.79 -1.92
N ARG A 9 -10.56 9.44 -1.98
CA ARG A 9 -10.41 10.86 -2.23
C ARG A 9 -9.50 11.07 -3.42
N HIS A 10 -10.08 11.56 -4.51
CA HIS A 10 -9.32 12.06 -5.64
C HIS A 10 -8.55 13.30 -5.24
N GLY A 11 -7.36 13.47 -5.81
CA GLY A 11 -6.65 14.74 -5.73
C GLY A 11 -6.33 15.19 -4.30
N PHE A 12 -6.01 14.23 -3.43
CA PHE A 12 -5.53 14.52 -2.08
C PHE A 12 -4.24 15.35 -2.13
N TYR A 13 -3.33 14.99 -3.04
CA TYR A 13 -2.36 15.90 -3.61
C TYR A 13 -2.72 16.21 -5.06
N GLN A 14 -2.42 17.42 -5.51
CA GLN A 14 -2.65 17.88 -6.88
C GLN A 14 -1.31 18.34 -7.48
N PRO A 15 -1.13 18.29 -8.81
CA PRO A 15 -0.01 18.95 -9.45
C PRO A 15 0.03 20.45 -9.11
N PRO A 16 1.22 21.05 -8.89
CA PRO A 16 2.54 20.46 -9.07
C PRO A 16 3.05 19.66 -7.84
N GLN A 17 2.30 19.64 -6.73
CA GLN A 17 2.74 19.02 -5.48
C GLN A 17 2.88 17.50 -5.60
N SER A 18 1.93 16.81 -6.23
CA SER A 18 1.99 15.36 -6.41
C SER A 18 3.23 14.93 -7.21
N GLN A 19 3.53 15.65 -8.31
CA GLN A 19 4.74 15.42 -9.11
C GLN A 19 6.02 15.63 -8.30
N ALA A 20 6.12 16.73 -7.55
CA ALA A 20 7.29 16.99 -6.71
C ALA A 20 7.49 15.89 -5.65
N LEU A 21 6.40 15.42 -5.02
CA LEU A 21 6.46 14.30 -4.07
C LEU A 21 6.89 13.01 -4.75
N PHE A 22 6.39 12.72 -5.95
CA PHE A 22 6.80 11.56 -6.73
C PHE A 22 8.32 11.59 -7.00
N ASP A 23 8.84 12.71 -7.51
CA ASP A 23 10.25 12.87 -7.87
C ASP A 23 11.16 12.72 -6.63
N MET A 24 10.79 13.37 -5.52
CA MET A 24 11.54 13.25 -4.25
C MET A 24 11.56 11.81 -3.75
N LEU A 25 10.41 11.15 -3.67
CA LEU A 25 10.32 9.76 -3.19
C LEU A 25 11.06 8.80 -4.11
N LEU A 26 11.00 8.99 -5.43
CA LEU A 26 11.73 8.16 -6.38
C LEU A 26 13.23 8.23 -6.13
N ALA A 27 13.76 9.43 -5.85
CA ALA A 27 15.18 9.68 -5.63
C ALA A 27 15.68 9.27 -4.23
N GLU A 28 14.91 9.52 -3.17
CA GLU A 28 15.38 9.33 -1.78
C GLU A 28 15.11 7.93 -1.21
N THR A 29 14.16 7.18 -1.79
CA THR A 29 13.73 5.90 -1.25
C THR A 29 14.76 4.81 -1.53
N ALA A 30 15.11 4.03 -0.51
CA ALA A 30 16.03 2.91 -0.64
C ALA A 30 15.35 1.68 -1.27
N TRP A 31 14.96 1.79 -2.54
CA TRP A 31 14.22 0.77 -3.28
C TRP A 31 14.97 -0.57 -3.34
N ARG A 32 14.26 -1.66 -3.03
CA ARG A 32 14.78 -3.03 -3.16
C ARG A 32 13.74 -3.93 -3.80
N GLN A 33 14.19 -4.93 -4.53
CA GLN A 33 13.30 -5.98 -5.01
C GLN A 33 13.37 -7.14 -4.03
N GLU A 34 12.28 -7.38 -3.31
CA GLU A 34 12.22 -8.44 -2.30
C GLU A 34 11.99 -9.81 -2.94
N THR A 35 12.53 -10.86 -2.31
CA THR A 35 12.25 -12.26 -2.66
C THR A 35 11.13 -12.80 -1.80
N ILE A 36 10.15 -13.44 -2.43
CA ILE A 36 9.07 -14.17 -1.74
C ILE A 36 9.17 -15.66 -2.04
N THR A 37 8.80 -16.49 -1.08
CA THR A 37 8.62 -17.91 -1.28
C THR A 37 7.14 -18.19 -1.55
N LEU A 38 6.84 -18.69 -2.74
CA LEU A 38 5.51 -19.17 -3.14
C LEU A 38 5.64 -20.62 -3.57
N TRP A 39 4.90 -21.52 -2.92
CA TRP A 39 4.95 -22.97 -3.21
C TRP A 39 6.38 -23.52 -3.26
N GLU A 40 7.17 -23.22 -2.21
CA GLU A 40 8.57 -23.62 -2.06
C GLU A 40 9.55 -23.06 -3.10
N GLN A 41 9.08 -22.21 -4.03
CA GLN A 41 9.93 -21.52 -5.00
C GLN A 41 10.16 -20.07 -4.60
N GLN A 42 11.42 -19.66 -4.58
CA GLN A 42 11.80 -18.26 -4.43
C GLN A 42 11.58 -17.49 -5.73
N ARG A 43 10.87 -16.37 -5.65
CA ARG A 43 10.63 -15.47 -6.78
C ARG A 43 10.78 -14.03 -6.33
N LEU A 44 11.31 -13.20 -7.22
CA LEU A 44 11.31 -11.76 -7.01
C LEU A 44 9.89 -11.22 -7.08
N GLN A 45 9.54 -10.35 -6.14
CA GLN A 45 8.31 -9.59 -6.24
C GLN A 45 8.34 -8.74 -7.52
N PRO A 46 7.24 -8.69 -8.29
CA PRO A 46 7.16 -7.86 -9.49
C PRO A 46 6.85 -6.41 -9.10
N ARG A 47 7.73 -5.81 -8.28
CA ARG A 47 7.75 -4.39 -7.87
C ARG A 47 8.98 -4.16 -6.99
N LEU A 48 9.39 -2.90 -6.85
CA LEU A 48 10.33 -2.52 -5.81
C LEU A 48 9.57 -2.08 -4.55
N SER A 49 10.17 -2.26 -3.40
CA SER A 49 9.60 -1.83 -2.12
C SER A 49 10.66 -1.26 -1.19
N ALA A 50 10.19 -0.46 -0.23
CA ALA A 50 10.98 -0.03 0.91
C ALA A 50 10.04 0.19 2.09
N TRP A 51 10.47 -0.22 3.28
CA TRP A 51 9.66 -0.12 4.49
C TRP A 51 10.28 0.88 5.46
N TYR A 52 9.47 1.85 5.90
CA TYR A 52 9.85 2.89 6.86
C TYR A 52 8.87 2.90 8.04
N GLY A 53 9.31 3.35 9.21
CA GLY A 53 8.51 3.23 10.42
C GLY A 53 9.22 3.67 11.68
N ASP A 54 8.46 3.69 12.78
CA ASP A 54 8.96 4.08 14.09
C ASP A 54 9.98 3.05 14.62
N PRO A 55 10.99 3.50 15.38
CA PRO A 55 11.90 2.60 16.07
C PRO A 55 11.14 1.56 16.90
N GLY A 56 11.43 0.28 16.68
CA GLY A 56 10.77 -0.81 17.41
C GLY A 56 9.51 -1.38 16.74
N SER A 57 9.02 -0.77 15.66
CA SER A 57 8.03 -1.45 14.79
C SER A 57 8.71 -2.67 14.17
N ARG A 58 8.30 -3.88 14.57
CA ARG A 58 8.81 -5.14 14.03
C ARG A 58 7.64 -5.86 13.37
N TYR A 59 7.92 -6.46 12.22
CA TYR A 59 6.95 -7.30 11.54
C TYR A 59 7.66 -8.55 11.04
N THR A 60 7.04 -9.71 11.26
CA THR A 60 7.55 -11.00 10.82
C THR A 60 6.75 -11.47 9.63
N TYR A 61 7.39 -11.55 8.46
CA TYR A 61 6.78 -12.15 7.27
C TYR A 61 7.58 -13.36 6.84
N SER A 62 6.88 -14.49 6.64
CA SER A 62 7.47 -15.74 6.13
C SER A 62 8.71 -16.21 6.94
N GLY A 63 8.72 -15.96 8.26
CA GLY A 63 9.81 -16.36 9.16
C GLY A 63 10.96 -15.35 9.27
N THR A 64 10.98 -14.29 8.47
CA THR A 64 11.99 -13.23 8.53
C THR A 64 11.44 -12.04 9.30
N THR A 65 12.18 -11.58 10.32
CA THR A 65 11.87 -10.33 11.03
C THR A 65 12.50 -9.19 10.25
N PHE A 66 11.67 -8.28 9.78
CA PHE A 66 12.14 -7.07 9.12
C PHE A 66 12.25 -5.93 10.14
N HIS A 67 13.15 -4.99 9.87
CA HIS A 67 13.24 -3.72 10.58
C HIS A 67 12.96 -2.58 9.60
N PRO A 68 12.14 -1.58 9.99
CA PRO A 68 11.87 -0.45 9.15
C PRO A 68 13.10 0.44 9.06
N LEU A 69 13.26 1.09 7.91
CA LEU A 69 14.15 2.23 7.76
C LEU A 69 13.62 3.44 8.56
N PRO A 70 14.49 4.33 9.03
CA PRO A 70 14.08 5.54 9.72
C PRO A 70 13.35 6.48 8.75
N TRP A 71 12.26 7.07 9.20
CA TRP A 71 11.47 8.02 8.42
C TRP A 71 12.32 9.13 7.77
N THR A 72 12.00 9.47 6.52
CA THR A 72 12.52 10.67 5.86
C THR A 72 11.64 11.89 6.17
N ALA A 73 12.17 13.10 5.96
CA ALA A 73 11.39 14.33 6.12
C ALA A 73 10.16 14.36 5.18
N THR A 74 10.31 13.89 3.94
CA THR A 74 9.21 13.78 2.97
C THR A 74 8.11 12.84 3.47
N LEU A 75 8.49 11.66 3.98
CA LEU A 75 7.53 10.69 4.51
C LEU A 75 6.83 11.19 5.77
N LEU A 76 7.54 11.88 6.68
CA LEU A 76 6.91 12.50 7.87
C LEU A 76 5.88 13.57 7.49
N ARG A 77 6.16 14.37 6.46
CA ARG A 77 5.22 15.37 5.95
C ARG A 77 3.96 14.71 5.39
N ILE A 78 4.12 13.70 4.52
CA ILE A 78 2.99 12.95 3.95
C ILE A 78 2.17 12.28 5.05
N LYS A 79 2.86 11.64 6.02
CA LYS A 79 2.24 11.02 7.19
C LYS A 79 1.34 12.01 7.92
N ALA A 80 1.87 13.18 8.29
CA ALA A 80 1.10 14.19 9.02
C ALA A 80 -0.16 14.67 8.27
N ASP A 81 -0.09 14.83 6.96
CA ASP A 81 -1.24 15.23 6.14
C ASP A 81 -2.32 14.13 6.07
N ILE A 82 -1.89 12.88 5.92
CA ILE A 82 -2.78 11.71 5.91
C ILE A 82 -3.42 11.52 7.29
N GLU A 83 -2.66 11.63 8.38
CA GLU A 83 -3.16 11.49 9.76
C GLU A 83 -4.22 12.55 10.09
N ARG A 84 -4.02 13.79 9.64
CA ARG A 84 -5.03 14.86 9.77
C ARG A 84 -6.34 14.50 9.06
N THR A 85 -6.25 13.81 7.93
CA THR A 85 -7.42 13.41 7.13
C THR A 85 -8.08 12.14 7.68
N ALA A 86 -7.29 11.18 8.15
CA ALA A 86 -7.76 9.90 8.67
C ALA A 86 -8.26 9.99 10.12
N GLY A 87 -7.81 11.00 10.88
CA GLY A 87 -8.17 11.16 12.29
C GLY A 87 -7.50 10.16 13.23
N LEU A 88 -6.38 9.56 12.81
CA LEU A 88 -5.62 8.57 13.58
C LEU A 88 -4.14 8.62 13.21
N GLN A 89 -3.30 8.00 14.03
CA GLN A 89 -1.86 7.94 13.85
C GLN A 89 -1.41 6.62 13.21
N PHE A 90 -0.39 6.70 12.36
CA PHE A 90 0.30 5.55 11.76
C PHE A 90 1.73 5.48 12.30
N ASN A 91 2.33 4.29 12.33
CA ASN A 91 3.73 4.11 12.78
C ASN A 91 4.59 3.38 11.73
N SER A 92 4.03 3.09 10.56
CA SER A 92 4.64 2.28 9.53
C SER A 92 4.12 2.68 8.15
N VAL A 93 5.00 2.69 7.16
CA VAL A 93 4.65 2.86 5.74
C VAL A 93 5.44 1.89 4.86
N LEU A 94 4.71 1.10 4.06
CA LEU A 94 5.31 0.31 2.99
C LEU A 94 5.19 1.06 1.67
N LEU A 95 6.33 1.44 1.10
CA LEU A 95 6.40 1.99 -0.24
C LEU A 95 6.47 0.85 -1.25
N ASN A 96 5.76 1.01 -2.36
CA ASN A 96 5.79 0.11 -3.51
C ASN A 96 5.95 0.94 -4.78
N LEU A 97 7.01 0.67 -5.55
CA LEU A 97 7.22 1.25 -6.89
C LEU A 97 6.89 0.18 -7.93
N TYR A 98 5.86 0.47 -8.72
CA TYR A 98 5.51 -0.27 -9.93
C TYR A 98 6.18 0.46 -11.08
N ARG A 99 7.24 -0.11 -11.64
CA ARG A 99 8.10 0.56 -12.63
C ARG A 99 7.38 0.78 -13.96
N ASP A 100 6.59 -0.21 -14.37
CA ASP A 100 5.90 -0.26 -15.67
C ASP A 100 4.73 -1.25 -15.62
N GLU A 101 4.17 -1.61 -16.78
CA GLU A 101 3.03 -2.52 -16.92
C GLU A 101 3.27 -3.95 -16.42
N HIS A 102 4.53 -4.36 -16.25
CA HIS A 102 4.89 -5.72 -15.83
C HIS A 102 4.89 -5.91 -14.32
N ASP A 103 4.92 -4.81 -13.56
CA ASP A 103 4.87 -4.83 -12.10
C ASP A 103 3.43 -4.97 -11.58
N SER A 104 3.25 -5.72 -10.50
CA SER A 104 1.95 -6.11 -9.97
C SER A 104 1.99 -6.51 -8.49
N VAL A 105 0.81 -6.71 -7.90
CA VAL A 105 0.64 -7.41 -6.63
C VAL A 105 -0.55 -8.36 -6.75
N ALA A 106 -0.32 -9.64 -6.46
CA ALA A 106 -1.34 -10.67 -6.52
C ALA A 106 -2.46 -10.42 -5.49
N TRP A 107 -3.57 -11.13 -5.63
CA TRP A 107 -4.69 -11.06 -4.70
C TRP A 107 -4.28 -11.38 -3.27
N HIS A 108 -4.40 -10.41 -2.37
CA HIS A 108 -4.07 -10.53 -0.95
C HIS A 108 -5.04 -9.70 -0.10
N SER A 109 -4.93 -9.82 1.23
CA SER A 109 -5.55 -8.91 2.19
C SER A 109 -4.49 -8.56 3.22
N ASP A 110 -4.53 -7.34 3.76
CA ASP A 110 -3.64 -6.91 4.83
C ASP A 110 -4.26 -7.28 6.19
N HIS A 111 -4.13 -8.55 6.58
CA HIS A 111 -4.81 -9.16 7.74
C HIS A 111 -3.85 -9.87 8.69
N GLU A 112 -2.59 -9.46 8.65
CA GLU A 112 -1.53 -9.85 9.56
C GLU A 112 -1.94 -9.52 11.00
N ARG A 113 -1.54 -10.39 11.95
CA ARG A 113 -1.94 -10.27 13.36
C ARG A 113 -1.47 -8.95 13.97
N GLU A 114 -0.31 -8.49 13.53
CA GLU A 114 0.37 -7.27 13.92
C GLU A 114 -0.43 -6.02 13.56
N PHE A 115 -1.41 -6.09 12.64
CA PHE A 115 -2.26 -4.95 12.30
C PHE A 115 -3.54 -4.88 13.14
N GLY A 116 -3.80 -5.89 13.97
CA GLY A 116 -5.04 -5.99 14.76
C GLY A 116 -6.24 -6.47 13.95
N LYS A 117 -7.43 -6.47 14.59
CA LYS A 117 -8.64 -7.12 14.04
C LYS A 117 -9.25 -6.40 12.84
N ASP A 118 -9.27 -5.07 12.88
CA ASP A 118 -9.92 -4.21 11.88
C ASP A 118 -9.00 -3.01 11.61
N PRO A 119 -7.83 -3.24 10.97
CA PRO A 119 -6.84 -2.18 10.75
C PRO A 119 -7.40 -1.07 9.88
N VAL A 120 -6.97 0.16 10.15
CA VAL A 120 -7.12 1.26 9.20
C VAL A 120 -5.84 1.36 8.39
N ILE A 121 -6.01 1.37 7.07
CA ILE A 121 -4.92 1.43 6.10
C ILE A 121 -5.16 2.66 5.22
N ALA A 122 -4.13 3.50 5.09
CA ALA A 122 -4.13 4.62 4.16
C ALA A 122 -3.17 4.35 3.01
N SER A 123 -3.70 4.31 1.78
CA SER A 123 -2.96 4.09 0.55
C SER A 123 -2.97 5.38 -0.28
N LEU A 124 -1.81 6.03 -0.36
CA LEU A 124 -1.57 7.18 -1.24
C LEU A 124 -0.93 6.69 -2.53
N SER A 125 -1.45 7.12 -3.68
CA SER A 125 -0.89 6.83 -5.00
C SER A 125 -0.34 8.10 -5.65
N LEU A 126 0.85 8.00 -6.25
CA LEU A 126 1.52 9.06 -6.99
C LEU A 126 2.03 8.51 -8.34
N GLY A 127 1.96 9.33 -9.38
CA GLY A 127 2.38 8.97 -10.73
C GLY A 127 1.28 8.25 -11.53
N GLU A 128 1.68 7.25 -12.30
CA GLU A 128 0.79 6.59 -13.27
C GLU A 128 -0.44 5.94 -12.60
N THR A 129 -1.58 6.02 -13.29
CA THR A 129 -2.83 5.42 -12.80
C THR A 129 -2.74 3.89 -12.91
N ARG A 130 -3.18 3.18 -11.87
CA ARG A 130 -3.34 1.72 -11.89
C ARG A 130 -4.71 1.33 -11.36
N VAL A 131 -5.26 0.23 -11.87
CA VAL A 131 -6.54 -0.31 -11.40
C VAL A 131 -6.32 -1.17 -10.16
N PHE A 132 -6.86 -0.72 -9.04
CA PHE A 132 -6.94 -1.47 -7.80
C PHE A 132 -8.24 -2.27 -7.78
N ARG A 133 -8.13 -3.59 -7.84
CA ARG A 133 -9.29 -4.48 -7.93
C ARG A 133 -9.60 -5.08 -6.58
N PHE A 134 -10.87 -5.12 -6.22
CA PHE A 134 -11.40 -5.79 -5.05
C PHE A 134 -12.19 -7.03 -5.44
N ARG A 135 -12.06 -8.10 -4.64
CA ARG A 135 -12.94 -9.27 -4.72
C ARG A 135 -13.31 -9.75 -3.32
N HIS A 136 -14.57 -10.13 -3.12
CA HIS A 136 -15.00 -10.66 -1.85
C HIS A 136 -14.45 -12.09 -1.64
N ARG A 137 -14.02 -12.41 -0.42
CA ARG A 137 -13.39 -13.70 -0.09
C ARG A 137 -14.38 -14.86 -0.15
N SER A 138 -15.52 -14.75 0.55
CA SER A 138 -16.54 -15.81 0.64
C SER A 138 -17.73 -15.66 -0.33
N ARG A 139 -18.28 -14.46 -0.49
CA ARG A 139 -19.42 -14.15 -1.38
C ARG A 139 -19.01 -14.15 -2.86
N LYS A 140 -19.21 -15.28 -3.55
CA LYS A 140 -18.87 -15.45 -4.99
C LYS A 140 -19.91 -14.87 -5.95
N ASP A 141 -21.09 -14.55 -5.44
CA ASP A 141 -22.17 -13.87 -6.15
C ASP A 141 -21.84 -12.39 -6.44
N LEU A 142 -20.93 -11.79 -5.67
CA LEU A 142 -20.52 -10.41 -5.84
C LEU A 142 -19.54 -10.25 -7.00
N LYS A 143 -19.81 -9.26 -7.87
CA LYS A 143 -18.87 -8.84 -8.91
C LYS A 143 -17.62 -8.23 -8.28
N ARG A 144 -16.50 -8.33 -9.01
CA ARG A 144 -15.28 -7.58 -8.69
C ARG A 144 -15.57 -6.09 -8.80
N VAL A 145 -14.88 -5.31 -7.98
CA VAL A 145 -14.97 -3.84 -7.99
C VAL A 145 -13.61 -3.30 -8.39
N ASP A 146 -13.56 -2.50 -9.44
CA ASP A 146 -12.34 -1.89 -9.95
C ASP A 146 -12.34 -0.40 -9.54
N LEU A 147 -11.21 0.06 -9.01
CA LEU A 147 -11.00 1.44 -8.59
C LEU A 147 -9.72 1.97 -9.23
N GLU A 148 -9.82 3.04 -10.01
CA GLU A 148 -8.64 3.71 -10.57
C GLU A 148 -7.95 4.55 -9.49
N LEU A 149 -6.73 4.16 -9.13
CA LEU A 149 -5.89 4.93 -8.23
C LEU A 149 -5.05 5.92 -9.06
N THR A 150 -5.58 7.13 -9.21
CA THR A 150 -4.96 8.21 -9.97
C THR A 150 -3.83 8.89 -9.21
N ASP A 151 -3.04 9.71 -9.89
CA ASP A 151 -2.04 10.58 -9.26
C ASP A 151 -2.65 11.40 -8.10
N GLY A 152 -1.93 11.45 -6.99
CA GLY A 152 -2.31 12.15 -5.77
C GLY A 152 -3.58 11.63 -5.08
N SER A 153 -4.11 10.46 -5.43
CA SER A 153 -5.32 9.92 -4.80
C SER A 153 -5.03 9.21 -3.46
N LEU A 154 -5.97 9.34 -2.52
CA LEU A 154 -5.90 8.70 -1.20
C LEU A 154 -7.06 7.71 -1.03
N LEU A 155 -6.73 6.46 -0.75
CA LEU A 155 -7.66 5.39 -0.42
C LEU A 155 -7.52 5.01 1.05
N LEU A 156 -8.59 5.15 1.83
CA LEU A 156 -8.69 4.61 3.18
C LEU A 156 -9.48 3.31 3.15
N MET A 157 -8.93 2.27 3.77
CA MET A 157 -9.60 0.98 3.98
C MET A 157 -9.62 0.69 5.49
N ALA A 158 -10.81 0.48 6.05
CA ALA A 158 -11.01 0.30 7.48
C ALA A 158 -12.02 -0.83 7.77
N GLY A 159 -12.28 -1.06 9.06
CA GLY A 159 -13.30 -1.99 9.51
C GLY A 159 -13.06 -3.42 9.00
N PRO A 160 -14.13 -4.16 8.61
CA PRO A 160 -14.01 -5.54 8.16
C PRO A 160 -13.35 -5.71 6.77
N THR A 161 -12.93 -4.63 6.10
CA THR A 161 -12.49 -4.66 4.70
C THR A 161 -11.40 -5.71 4.46
N GLN A 162 -10.33 -5.74 5.27
CA GLN A 162 -9.23 -6.69 5.08
C GLN A 162 -9.62 -8.14 5.42
N ARG A 163 -10.66 -8.34 6.24
CA ARG A 163 -11.18 -9.67 6.58
C ARG A 163 -12.12 -10.21 5.49
N CYS A 164 -12.90 -9.34 4.85
CA CYS A 164 -13.94 -9.75 3.90
C CYS A 164 -13.50 -9.65 2.44
N TRP A 165 -12.56 -8.75 2.13
CA TRP A 165 -12.13 -8.45 0.77
C TRP A 165 -10.65 -8.73 0.56
N GLN A 166 -10.33 -9.23 -0.62
CA GLN A 166 -8.97 -9.24 -1.16
C GLN A 166 -8.84 -8.13 -2.20
N HIS A 167 -7.62 -7.68 -2.39
CA HIS A 167 -7.27 -6.71 -3.41
C HIS A 167 -6.02 -7.06 -4.20
N ALA A 168 -5.90 -6.51 -5.39
CA ALA A 168 -4.79 -6.72 -6.31
C ALA A 168 -4.56 -5.50 -7.23
N ILE A 169 -3.34 -5.39 -7.73
CA ILE A 169 -3.00 -4.60 -8.92
C ILE A 169 -2.40 -5.59 -9.91
N GLU A 170 -3.11 -5.86 -10.99
CA GLU A 170 -2.64 -6.79 -12.02
C GLU A 170 -1.68 -6.08 -13.00
N LYS A 171 -0.97 -6.89 -13.80
CA LYS A 171 -0.15 -6.38 -14.89
C LYS A 171 -1.04 -5.72 -15.94
N GLU A 172 -0.57 -4.63 -16.50
CA GLU A 172 -1.24 -3.95 -17.61
C GLU A 172 -0.78 -4.56 -18.95
N ARG A 173 -1.64 -4.47 -19.97
CA ARG A 173 -1.31 -4.94 -21.33
C ARG A 173 -0.69 -3.85 -22.19
N ARG A 174 -0.93 -2.60 -21.84
CA ARG A 174 -0.44 -1.43 -22.56
C ARG A 174 0.71 -0.84 -21.76
N PRO A 175 1.76 -0.33 -22.43
CA PRO A 175 2.82 0.40 -21.76
C PRO A 175 2.25 1.51 -20.89
N CYS A 176 2.77 1.63 -19.67
CA CYS A 176 2.35 2.65 -18.71
C CYS A 176 3.54 3.13 -17.87
N GLY A 177 3.45 4.35 -17.34
CA GLY A 177 4.50 4.93 -16.53
C GLY A 177 4.66 4.32 -15.13
N PRO A 178 5.65 4.81 -14.38
CA PRO A 178 5.89 4.38 -13.01
C PRO A 178 4.81 4.91 -12.06
N ARG A 179 4.48 4.11 -11.04
CA ARG A 179 3.58 4.45 -9.94
C ARG A 179 4.24 4.17 -8.60
N ILE A 180 4.23 5.17 -7.71
CA ILE A 180 4.60 4.99 -6.30
C ILE A 180 3.33 4.89 -5.46
N ASN A 181 3.27 3.88 -4.59
CA ASN A 181 2.22 3.70 -3.60
C ASN A 181 2.80 3.69 -2.20
N LEU A 182 2.22 4.47 -1.30
CA LEU A 182 2.56 4.51 0.11
C LEU A 182 1.41 3.90 0.91
N THR A 183 1.66 2.79 1.59
CA THR A 183 0.64 2.10 2.41
C THR A 183 0.96 2.26 3.88
N PHE A 184 0.30 3.21 4.52
CA PHE A 184 0.43 3.51 5.93
C PHE A 184 -0.42 2.57 6.79
N ARG A 185 0.17 2.08 7.88
CA ARG A 185 -0.44 1.14 8.83
C ARG A 185 0.00 1.46 10.26
N THR A 186 -0.74 0.89 11.21
CA THR A 186 -0.37 0.89 12.63
C THR A 186 -0.04 -0.54 13.02
N ILE A 187 1.23 -0.78 13.33
CA ILE A 187 1.74 -2.05 13.82
C ILE A 187 1.61 -2.05 15.33
N LEU A 188 0.85 -3.03 15.85
CA LEU A 188 0.70 -3.31 17.26
C LEU A 188 1.94 -4.07 17.75
N GLN A 189 2.48 -3.66 18.90
CA GLN A 189 3.43 -4.50 19.61
C GLN A 189 2.65 -5.65 20.23
N LEU A 190 2.87 -6.86 19.72
CA LEU A 190 2.32 -8.07 20.32
C LEU A 190 3.08 -8.33 21.63
N ALA A 191 2.35 -8.37 22.74
CA ALA A 191 2.86 -8.78 24.05
C ALA A 191 3.15 -10.28 24.09
#